data_AF-A0A5J4VP80-F1
#
_entry.id   AF-A0A5J4VP80-F1
#
_cell.length_a   1.000
_cell.length_b   1.000
_cell.length_c   1.000
_cell.angle_alpha   90.00
_cell.angle_beta   90.00
_cell.angle_gamma   90.00
#
_symmetry.space_group_name_H-M   'P 1'
#
loop_
_entity.id
_entity.type
_entity.pdbx_description
1 polymer ?
#
loop_
_entity_poly.entity_id
_entity_poly.type
_entity_poly.pdbx_seq_one_letter_code
_entity_poly.pdbx_strand_id
1 'polypeptide(L)'
;MTEAKKQLINVSRSPVDNIIMEHYQQFKQGITIALVNQFKPSNWLLKTYKNAMIHKCEEQRIYINGIRTRIYVLNKDQQSYYDKMMNEEDSETSNANYQKYKKTIEDDGFIEQIVQETKEE
;
A
#
# COMPACT_ATOMS: atom_id res chain seq x y z
N MET A 1 -11.86 -7.08 21.59
CA MET A 1 -11.54 -8.11 20.57
C MET A 1 -11.01 -9.33 21.28
N THR A 2 -11.61 -10.51 21.14
CA THR A 2 -11.07 -11.76 21.70
C THR A 2 -10.02 -12.36 20.77
N GLU A 3 -9.05 -13.10 21.32
CA GLU A 3 -7.93 -13.70 20.58
C GLU A 3 -8.41 -14.65 19.47
N ALA A 4 -9.47 -15.42 19.73
CA ALA A 4 -10.12 -16.26 18.71
C ALA A 4 -10.74 -15.46 17.56
N LYS A 5 -11.29 -14.25 17.82
CA LYS A 5 -11.79 -13.35 16.76
C LYS A 5 -10.63 -12.77 15.93
N LYS A 6 -9.48 -12.48 16.55
CA LYS A 6 -8.27 -12.07 15.83
C LYS A 6 -7.76 -13.18 14.90
N GLN A 7 -7.71 -14.41 15.39
CA GLN A 7 -7.29 -15.58 14.61
C GLN A 7 -8.23 -15.85 13.42
N LEU A 8 -9.55 -15.81 13.60
CA LEU A 8 -10.50 -16.04 12.50
C LEU A 8 -10.40 -14.96 11.40
N ILE A 9 -10.17 -13.71 11.79
CA ILE A 9 -9.96 -12.61 10.84
C ILE A 9 -8.64 -12.82 10.08
N ASN A 10 -7.58 -13.28 10.76
CA ASN A 10 -6.29 -13.52 10.13
C ASN A 10 -6.33 -14.63 9.06
N VAL A 11 -7.15 -15.67 9.26
CA VAL A 11 -7.29 -16.81 8.32
C VAL A 11 -7.99 -16.42 7.00
N SER A 12 -8.80 -15.35 6.99
CA SER A 12 -9.53 -14.91 5.80
C SER A 12 -8.86 -13.78 5.02
N ARG A 13 -7.70 -13.27 5.48
CA ARG A 13 -6.99 -12.18 4.81
C ARG A 13 -6.34 -12.64 3.52
N SER A 14 -6.63 -11.93 2.43
CA SER A 14 -5.87 -12.11 1.19
C SER A 14 -4.48 -11.47 1.32
N PRO A 15 -3.50 -11.87 0.49
CA PRO A 15 -2.21 -11.20 0.43
C PRO A 15 -2.32 -9.68 0.19
N VAL A 16 -3.34 -9.26 -0.57
CA VAL A 16 -3.63 -7.84 -0.83
C VAL A 16 -4.10 -7.13 0.43
N ASP A 17 -4.90 -7.77 1.27
CA ASP A 17 -5.35 -7.18 2.54
C ASP A 17 -4.17 -6.92 3.48
N ASN A 18 -3.19 -7.85 3.53
CA ASN A 18 -1.99 -7.67 4.35
C ASN A 18 -1.18 -6.43 3.90
N ILE A 19 -0.94 -6.31 2.59
CA ILE A 19 -0.23 -5.16 1.99
C ILE A 19 -0.99 -3.86 2.28
N ILE A 20 -2.32 -3.86 2.11
CA ILE A 20 -3.13 -2.67 2.37
C ILE A 20 -3.08 -2.29 3.85
N MET A 21 -3.10 -3.24 4.78
CA MET A 21 -3.00 -2.93 6.21
C MET A 21 -1.63 -2.34 6.58
N GLU A 22 -0.54 -2.95 6.10
CA GLU A 22 0.83 -2.48 6.33
C GLU A 22 1.08 -1.07 5.76
N HIS A 23 0.42 -0.71 4.66
CA HIS A 23 0.54 0.58 3.98
C HIS A 23 -0.74 1.42 4.02
N TYR A 24 -1.61 1.17 5.00
CA TYR A 24 -2.98 1.72 5.05
C TYR A 24 -3.04 3.24 4.91
N GLN A 25 -2.22 3.98 5.65
CA GLN A 25 -2.15 5.44 5.57
C GLN A 25 -1.73 5.92 4.17
N GLN A 26 -0.77 5.25 3.51
CA GLN A 26 -0.39 5.60 2.13
C GLN A 26 -1.55 5.35 1.16
N PHE A 27 -2.27 4.24 1.30
CA PHE A 27 -3.44 3.94 0.47
C PHE A 27 -4.62 4.88 0.73
N LYS A 28 -4.78 5.38 1.96
CA LYS A 28 -5.82 6.36 2.33
C LYS A 28 -5.55 7.74 1.73
N GLN A 29 -4.28 8.16 1.71
CA GLN A 29 -3.86 9.47 1.18
C GLN A 29 -3.59 9.45 -0.33
N GLY A 30 -3.23 8.30 -0.89
CA GLY A 30 -2.85 8.13 -2.29
C GLY A 30 -1.41 7.63 -2.44
N ILE A 31 -1.26 6.39 -2.92
CA ILE A 31 0.03 5.74 -3.14
C ILE A 31 0.29 5.54 -4.63
N THR A 32 1.52 5.76 -5.09
CA THR A 32 1.85 5.56 -6.51
C THR A 32 1.67 4.11 -6.94
N ILE A 33 1.10 3.90 -8.14
CA ILE A 33 0.94 2.54 -8.69
C ILE A 33 2.30 1.85 -8.89
N ALA A 34 3.35 2.64 -9.18
CA ALA A 34 4.71 2.13 -9.32
C ALA A 34 5.19 1.44 -8.04
N LEU A 35 5.02 2.09 -6.88
CA LEU A 35 5.38 1.54 -5.57
C LEU A 35 4.50 0.33 -5.22
N VAL A 36 3.18 0.43 -5.41
CA VAL A 36 2.25 -0.68 -5.14
C VAL A 36 2.63 -1.95 -5.90
N ASN A 37 3.06 -1.84 -7.17
CA ASN A 37 3.48 -3.00 -7.95
C ASN A 37 4.71 -3.73 -7.37
N GLN A 38 5.54 -3.04 -6.58
CA GLN A 38 6.71 -3.63 -5.90
C GLN A 38 6.27 -4.51 -4.71
N PHE A 39 5.12 -4.23 -4.10
CA PHE A 39 4.56 -5.03 -3.00
C PHE A 39 3.89 -6.32 -3.47
N LYS A 40 3.80 -6.54 -4.79
CA LYS A 40 3.18 -7.73 -5.36
C LYS A 40 3.84 -9.01 -4.82
N PRO A 41 3.08 -9.97 -4.26
CA PRO A 41 3.60 -11.27 -3.87
C PRO A 41 4.34 -11.95 -5.02
N SER A 42 5.48 -12.58 -4.73
CA SER A 42 6.36 -13.19 -5.75
C SER A 42 5.63 -14.22 -6.62
N ASN A 43 4.75 -15.01 -6.01
CA ASN A 43 3.94 -16.05 -6.65
C ASN A 43 2.74 -15.52 -7.47
N TRP A 44 2.47 -14.21 -7.49
CA TRP A 44 1.36 -13.63 -8.25
C TRP A 44 1.83 -13.03 -9.57
N LEU A 45 1.04 -13.21 -10.63
CA LEU A 45 1.20 -12.42 -11.85
C LEU A 45 0.79 -10.97 -11.60
N LEU A 46 1.50 -10.02 -12.20
CA LEU A 46 1.21 -8.59 -12.04
C LEU A 46 -0.23 -8.23 -12.45
N LYS A 47 -0.74 -8.86 -13.51
CA LYS A 47 -2.13 -8.69 -13.95
C LYS A 47 -3.14 -9.09 -12.87
N THR A 48 -2.93 -10.25 -12.24
CA THR A 48 -3.80 -10.75 -11.16
C THR A 48 -3.78 -9.82 -9.96
N TYR A 49 -2.60 -9.34 -9.57
CA TYR A 49 -2.46 -8.39 -8.47
C TYR A 49 -3.17 -7.06 -8.75
N LYS A 50 -2.94 -6.46 -9.93
CA LYS A 50 -3.65 -5.24 -10.35
C LYS A 50 -5.17 -5.42 -10.35
N ASN A 51 -5.67 -6.56 -10.84
CA ASN A 51 -7.09 -6.87 -10.83
C ASN A 51 -7.64 -6.95 -9.40
N ALA A 52 -6.88 -7.48 -8.45
CA ALA A 52 -7.30 -7.50 -7.05
C ALA A 52 -7.31 -6.08 -6.44
N MET A 53 -6.30 -5.25 -6.77
CA MET A 53 -6.21 -3.86 -6.30
C MET A 53 -7.36 -2.98 -6.80
N ILE A 54 -7.81 -3.11 -8.05
CA ILE A 54 -8.92 -2.28 -8.59
C ILE A 54 -10.26 -2.56 -7.90
N HIS A 55 -10.43 -3.71 -7.25
CA HIS A 55 -11.62 -4.00 -6.44
C HIS A 55 -11.56 -3.34 -5.06
N LYS A 56 -10.37 -2.89 -4.64
CA LYS A 56 -10.14 -2.27 -3.33
C LYS A 56 -9.94 -0.76 -3.42
N CYS A 57 -9.38 -0.30 -4.53
CA CYS A 57 -8.95 1.07 -4.73
C CYS A 57 -9.48 1.63 -6.04
N GLU A 58 -9.68 2.95 -6.03
CA GLU A 58 -9.86 3.76 -7.21
C GLU A 58 -8.50 4.20 -7.73
N GLU A 59 -8.35 4.14 -9.06
CA GLU A 59 -7.19 4.73 -9.71
C GLU A 59 -7.44 6.21 -10.01
N GLN A 60 -6.50 7.06 -9.61
CA GLN A 60 -6.54 8.49 -9.91
C GLN A 60 -5.27 8.94 -10.65
N ARG A 61 -5.38 10.04 -11.40
CA ARG A 61 -4.24 10.68 -12.08
C ARG A 61 -4.07 12.07 -11.52
N ILE A 62 -2.97 12.29 -10.80
CA ILE A 62 -2.66 13.57 -10.15
C ILE A 62 -1.33 14.11 -10.64
N TYR A 63 -1.04 15.37 -10.34
CA TYR A 63 0.29 15.94 -10.52
C TYR A 63 1.01 15.90 -9.17
N ILE A 64 2.19 15.27 -9.14
CA ILE A 64 3.11 15.29 -8.01
C ILE A 64 4.38 15.95 -8.53
N ASN A 65 4.77 17.09 -7.94
CA ASN A 65 5.97 17.86 -8.33
C ASN A 65 6.04 18.15 -9.84
N GLY A 66 4.90 18.51 -10.43
CA GLY A 66 4.77 18.79 -11.86
C GLY A 66 4.68 17.55 -12.77
N ILE A 67 4.89 16.34 -12.26
CA ILE A 67 4.82 15.09 -13.02
C ILE A 67 3.45 14.43 -12.87
N ARG A 68 2.81 14.14 -14.00
CA ARG A 68 1.52 13.42 -14.02
C ARG A 68 1.72 11.96 -13.61
N THR A 69 1.24 11.62 -12.42
CA THR A 69 1.45 10.32 -11.77
C THR A 69 0.12 9.61 -11.55
N ARG A 70 0.13 8.27 -11.69
CA ARG A 70 -1.02 7.41 -11.37
C ARG A 70 -0.90 6.91 -9.94
N ILE A 71 -1.97 7.07 -9.17
CA ILE A 71 -2.05 6.62 -7.78
C ILE A 71 -3.24 5.68 -7.57
N TYR A 72 -3.16 4.84 -6.55
CA TYR A 72 -4.30 4.16 -5.96
C TYR A 72 -4.74 4.90 -4.69
N VAL A 73 -6.05 5.06 -4.54
CA VAL A 73 -6.71 5.54 -3.32
C VAL A 73 -7.73 4.51 -2.90
N LEU A 74 -7.76 4.12 -1.63
CA LEU A 74 -8.76 3.16 -1.13
C LEU A 74 -10.18 3.70 -1.29
N ASN A 75 -11.08 2.82 -1.73
CA ASN A 75 -12.50 3.14 -1.80
C ASN A 75 -13.04 3.39 -0.38
N LYS A 76 -14.05 4.27 -0.26
CA LYS A 76 -14.57 4.70 1.05
C LYS A 76 -15.11 3.55 1.89
N ASP A 77 -15.75 2.57 1.26
CA ASP A 77 -16.23 1.34 1.90
C ASP A 77 -15.06 0.49 2.43
N GLN A 78 -13.98 0.38 1.65
CA GLN A 78 -12.78 -0.35 2.06
C GLN A 78 -12.04 0.37 3.19
N GLN A 79 -11.98 1.70 3.20
CA GLN A 79 -11.43 2.46 4.33
C GLN A 79 -12.19 2.15 5.62
N SER A 80 -13.52 2.16 5.60
CA SER A 80 -14.33 1.81 6.78
C SER A 80 -14.13 0.36 7.24
N TYR A 81 -13.89 -0.55 6.31
CA TYR A 81 -13.55 -1.95 6.61
C TYR A 81 -12.20 -2.04 7.33
N TYR A 82 -11.14 -1.44 6.79
CA TYR A 82 -9.81 -1.50 7.38
C TYR A 82 -9.71 -0.71 8.69
N ASP A 83 -10.36 0.45 8.83
CA ASP A 83 -10.40 1.21 10.09
C ASP A 83 -10.90 0.35 11.28
N LYS A 84 -11.79 -0.63 11.04
CA LYS A 84 -12.28 -1.56 12.06
C LYS A 84 -11.35 -2.75 12.31
N MET A 85 -10.49 -3.07 11.35
CA MET A 85 -9.58 -4.21 11.41
C MET A 85 -8.18 -3.86 11.92
N MET A 86 -7.77 -2.60 11.77
CA MET A 86 -6.49 -2.10 12.26
C MET A 86 -6.47 -2.14 13.79
N ASN A 87 -5.39 -2.69 14.34
CA ASN A 87 -5.06 -2.51 15.75
C ASN A 87 -4.01 -1.40 15.91
N GLU A 88 -3.57 -1.13 17.15
CA GLU A 88 -2.60 -0.08 17.45
C GLU A 88 -1.25 -0.32 16.76
N GLU A 89 -0.71 -1.54 16.84
CA GLU A 89 0.55 -1.95 16.18
C GLU A 89 0.49 -1.84 14.65
N ASP A 90 -0.63 -2.29 14.05
CA ASP A 90 -0.85 -2.14 12.61
C ASP A 90 -0.86 -0.64 12.23
N SER A 91 -1.50 0.19 13.06
CA SER A 91 -1.64 1.63 12.83
C SER A 91 -0.30 2.37 12.94
N GLU A 92 0.51 2.01 13.94
CA GLU A 92 1.87 2.53 14.12
C GLU A 92 2.75 2.18 12.93
N THR A 93 2.75 0.92 12.52
CA THR A 93 3.51 0.43 11.35
C THR A 93 3.12 1.20 10.09
N SER A 94 1.81 1.31 9.85
CA SER A 94 1.27 2.02 8.70
C SER A 94 1.63 3.49 8.68
N ASN A 95 1.57 4.16 9.83
CA ASN A 95 1.97 5.55 9.94
C ASN A 95 3.47 5.74 9.71
N ALA A 96 4.33 4.86 10.27
CA ALA A 96 5.77 4.92 10.04
C ALA A 96 6.11 4.79 8.55
N ASN A 97 5.46 3.86 7.83
CA ASN A 97 5.60 3.70 6.39
C ASN A 97 5.12 4.94 5.62
N TYR A 98 4.02 5.55 6.04
CA TYR A 98 3.54 6.80 5.45
C TYR A 98 4.50 7.98 5.67
N GLN A 99 5.09 8.13 6.85
CA GLN A 99 6.07 9.21 7.08
C GLN A 99 7.31 9.05 6.19
N LYS A 100 7.81 7.82 6.02
CA LYS A 100 8.91 7.51 5.08
C LYS A 100 8.53 7.88 3.65
N TYR A 101 7.35 7.44 3.20
CA TYR A 101 6.85 7.72 1.85
C TYR A 101 6.65 9.21 1.59
N LYS A 102 6.03 9.92 2.55
CA LYS A 102 5.82 11.35 2.46
C LYS A 102 7.15 12.09 2.31
N LYS A 103 8.15 11.74 3.12
CA LYS A 103 9.51 12.29 2.99
C LYS A 103 10.11 12.02 1.61
N THR A 104 9.96 10.81 1.05
CA THR A 104 10.47 10.51 -0.30
C THR A 104 9.82 11.32 -1.42
N ILE A 105 8.59 11.80 -1.22
CA ILE A 105 7.89 12.66 -2.18
C ILE A 105 8.26 14.13 -1.99
N GLU A 106 8.42 14.57 -0.74
CA GLU A 106 8.77 15.95 -0.38
C GLU A 106 10.23 16.29 -0.72
N ASP A 107 11.14 15.31 -0.66
CA ASP A 107 12.58 15.51 -0.94
C ASP A 107 12.93 15.57 -2.45
N ASP A 108 11.96 15.38 -3.37
CA ASP A 108 12.03 15.61 -4.83
C ASP A 108 13.26 15.05 -5.62
N GLY A 109 14.00 14.06 -5.11
CA GLY A 109 15.34 13.75 -5.65
C GLY A 109 15.88 12.33 -5.57
N PHE A 110 15.07 11.27 -5.45
CA PHE A 110 15.61 9.90 -5.36
C PHE A 110 14.82 8.84 -6.16
N ILE A 111 14.69 9.04 -7.48
CA ILE A 111 14.38 7.93 -8.41
C ILE A 111 15.65 7.15 -8.81
N GLU A 112 16.84 7.51 -8.32
CA GLU A 112 18.10 6.89 -8.75
C GLU A 112 18.72 5.85 -7.80
N GLN A 113 18.07 5.40 -6.72
CA GLN A 113 18.72 4.43 -5.80
C GLN A 113 17.86 3.25 -5.32
N ILE A 114 16.96 2.74 -6.17
CA ILE A 114 16.45 1.35 -6.01
C ILE A 114 16.91 0.46 -7.19
N VAL A 115 17.58 1.03 -8.21
CA VAL A 115 18.09 0.27 -9.36
C VAL A 115 19.52 -0.28 -9.13
N GLN A 116 20.17 0.04 -8.01
CA GLN A 116 21.56 -0.39 -7.75
C GLN A 116 21.76 -1.50 -6.70
N GLU A 117 20.72 -2.01 -6.02
CA GLU A 117 20.89 -3.19 -5.14
C GLU A 117 20.57 -4.53 -5.84
N THR A 118 20.52 -4.56 -7.17
CA THR A 118 20.48 -5.82 -7.95
C THR A 118 21.59 -5.94 -8.99
N LYS A 119 22.64 -5.13 -8.87
CA LYS A 119 23.91 -5.35 -9.57
C LYS A 119 25.04 -5.08 -8.59
N GLU A 120 25.91 -6.06 -8.40
CA GLU A 120 26.98 -6.19 -7.38
C GLU A 120 26.46 -6.94 -6.12
N GLU A 121 26.72 -8.23 -5.90
CA GLU A 121 27.64 -9.23 -6.47
C GLU A 121 26.93 -10.58 -6.72
#